data_AF-A0AAN8UBM6-F1
#
_entry.id   AF-A0AAN8UBM6-F1
#
_cell.length_a   1.000
_cell.length_b   1.000
_cell.length_c   1.000
_cell.angle_alpha   90.00
_cell.angle_beta   90.00
_cell.angle_gamma   90.00
#
_symmetry.space_group_name_H-M   'P 1'
#
loop_
_entity.id
_entity.type
_entity.pdbx_description
1 polymer ?
#
loop_
_entity_poly.entity_id
_entity_poly.type
_entity_poly.pdbx_seq_one_letter_code
_entity_poly.pdbx_strand_id
1 'polypeptide(L)'
;MVVDNRFKPRGRGNSFYGYGNENMDGLNELNKGPRDKASLISDREQYNCKDFPVTYTDAKIFIIKSYSKDDVHKSINYNIWANTPNGNKKLDVAYLEAQQKNVEYWQQDKWIGGFPVKWHIVKDVPNSLLKHITLENNENKHVTNNRDTQEGQQLLKIFMDHVSKQCILDDFEFYKDRQKRIQEKKAKQ
;
A
#
# COMPACT_ATOMS: atom_id res chain seq x y z
N MET A 1 53.48 36.23 -34.06
CA MET A 1 52.27 35.85 -33.30
C MET A 1 51.12 35.84 -34.31
N VAL A 2 50.55 34.66 -34.60
CA VAL A 2 49.22 34.20 -34.14
C VAL A 2 48.08 34.96 -34.83
N VAL A 3 47.03 34.38 -35.43
CA VAL A 3 46.66 33.09 -36.04
C VAL A 3 45.47 33.46 -36.96
N ASP A 4 45.40 32.83 -38.13
CA ASP A 4 44.36 32.93 -39.17
C ASP A 4 43.01 32.34 -38.69
N ASN A 5 41.86 32.82 -39.18
CA ASN A 5 40.58 32.14 -38.95
C ASN A 5 39.64 32.26 -40.15
N ARG A 6 39.69 31.25 -41.02
CA ARG A 6 38.63 30.86 -41.96
C ARG A 6 38.02 29.55 -41.48
N PHE A 7 36.69 29.42 -41.55
CA PHE A 7 35.94 28.31 -42.17
C PHE A 7 34.47 28.30 -41.69
N LYS A 8 33.50 28.25 -42.62
CA LYS A 8 32.12 27.78 -42.37
C LYS A 8 32.13 26.24 -42.21
N PRO A 9 31.18 25.59 -41.50
CA PRO A 9 30.02 25.03 -42.21
C PRO A 9 28.70 24.76 -41.43
N ARG A 10 27.65 24.50 -42.22
CA ARG A 10 26.54 23.52 -42.10
C ARG A 10 25.43 23.72 -41.05
N GLY A 11 24.22 23.96 -41.59
CA GLY A 11 22.96 23.92 -40.87
C GLY A 11 22.44 22.52 -40.53
N ARG A 12 21.43 22.50 -39.66
CA ARG A 12 20.45 21.43 -39.50
C ARG A 12 19.07 22.06 -39.36
N GLY A 13 18.17 21.69 -40.26
CA GLY A 13 16.78 22.09 -40.25
C GLY A 13 15.93 21.23 -39.30
N ASN A 14 14.88 21.87 -38.80
CA ASN A 14 13.50 21.42 -38.68
C ASN A 14 13.20 19.95 -38.27
N SER A 15 12.70 19.77 -37.04
CA SER A 15 11.53 18.90 -36.82
C SER A 15 10.86 19.22 -35.48
N PHE A 16 9.67 19.79 -35.61
CA PHE A 16 8.68 20.00 -34.57
C PHE A 16 8.10 18.63 -34.22
N TYR A 17 8.38 18.11 -33.02
CA TYR A 17 7.60 17.01 -32.45
C TYR A 17 6.92 17.53 -31.19
N GLY A 18 5.64 17.86 -31.36
CA GLY A 18 4.71 18.01 -30.25
C GLY A 18 4.56 16.67 -29.55
N TYR A 19 4.71 16.67 -28.23
CA TYR A 19 4.22 15.58 -27.41
C TYR A 19 2.70 15.70 -27.37
N GLY A 20 2.07 14.85 -28.15
CA GLY A 20 0.64 14.61 -28.15
C GLY A 20 0.17 14.21 -26.76
N ASN A 21 -0.97 14.78 -26.41
CA ASN A 21 -1.74 14.54 -25.21
C ASN A 21 -2.53 13.24 -25.41
N GLU A 22 -1.86 12.10 -25.34
CA GLU A 22 -2.48 10.78 -25.47
C GLU A 22 -1.96 9.88 -24.34
N ASN A 23 -2.89 9.24 -23.61
CA ASN A 23 -2.71 8.30 -22.49
C ASN A 23 -3.03 8.81 -21.07
N MET A 24 -4.06 9.66 -20.92
CA MET A 24 -4.76 9.82 -19.62
C MET A 24 -5.72 8.66 -19.29
N ASP A 25 -6.04 7.79 -20.25
CA ASP A 25 -7.04 6.72 -20.07
C ASP A 25 -6.46 5.37 -19.59
N GLY A 26 -5.19 5.07 -19.84
CA GLY A 26 -4.57 3.77 -19.53
C GLY A 26 -4.30 3.52 -18.04
N LEU A 27 -4.18 4.58 -17.21
CA LEU A 27 -4.01 4.46 -15.76
C LEU A 27 -5.34 4.20 -15.02
N ASN A 28 -6.47 4.37 -15.69
CA ASN A 28 -7.80 4.12 -15.11
C ASN A 28 -8.26 2.65 -15.25
N GLU A 29 -7.57 1.84 -16.06
CA GLU A 29 -8.00 0.45 -16.31
C GLU A 29 -7.41 -0.54 -15.30
N LEU A 30 -6.17 -0.32 -14.84
CA LEU A 30 -5.53 -1.15 -13.80
C LEU A 30 -5.98 -0.83 -12.36
N ASN A 31 -6.75 0.26 -12.18
CA ASN A 31 -7.31 0.68 -10.88
C ASN A 31 -8.79 0.32 -10.70
N LYS A 32 -9.41 -0.35 -11.68
CA LYS A 32 -10.78 -0.86 -11.57
C LYS A 32 -10.73 -2.27 -11.00
N GLY A 33 -10.65 -2.38 -9.67
CA GLY A 33 -10.96 -3.62 -8.97
C GLY A 33 -12.38 -4.12 -9.30
N PRO A 34 -12.72 -5.38 -8.97
CA PRO A 34 -14.02 -5.98 -9.28
C PRO A 34 -15.17 -5.07 -8.84
N ARG A 35 -16.04 -4.68 -9.79
CA ARG A 35 -17.24 -3.89 -9.52
C ARG A 35 -18.42 -4.81 -9.26
N ASP A 36 -18.67 -5.10 -7.99
CA ASP A 36 -20.01 -5.43 -7.52
C ASP A 36 -20.46 -4.39 -6.50
N LYS A 37 -21.35 -3.49 -6.95
CA LYS A 37 -21.89 -2.37 -6.15
C LYS A 37 -22.98 -2.80 -5.15
N ALA A 38 -23.06 -4.08 -4.81
CA ALA A 38 -24.15 -4.65 -4.01
C ALA A 38 -23.75 -5.23 -2.63
N SER A 39 -22.46 -5.33 -2.27
CA SER A 39 -22.03 -6.18 -1.15
C SER A 39 -21.85 -5.52 0.23
N LEU A 40 -21.88 -4.19 0.35
CA LEU A 40 -21.33 -3.50 1.54
C LEU A 40 -21.99 -3.85 2.89
N ILE A 41 -23.23 -4.37 2.92
CA ILE A 41 -23.90 -4.82 4.16
C ILE A 41 -23.61 -6.30 4.46
N SER A 42 -23.29 -7.10 3.43
CA SER A 42 -22.85 -8.51 3.55
C SER A 42 -21.35 -8.63 3.91
N ASP A 43 -20.59 -7.54 3.80
CA ASP A 43 -19.13 -7.54 3.88
C ASP A 43 -18.57 -7.51 5.30
N ARG A 44 -19.37 -7.19 6.34
CA ARG A 44 -18.83 -7.06 7.71
C ARG A 44 -18.47 -8.41 8.32
N GLU A 45 -19.19 -9.48 7.94
CA GLU A 45 -19.01 -10.84 8.45
C GLU A 45 -17.74 -11.52 7.90
N GLN A 46 -17.16 -11.01 6.81
CA GLN A 46 -15.93 -11.56 6.23
C GLN A 46 -14.68 -11.22 7.06
N TYR A 47 -14.77 -10.21 7.93
CA TYR A 47 -13.68 -9.74 8.77
C TYR A 47 -13.80 -10.31 10.18
N ASN A 48 -12.68 -10.36 10.90
CA ASN A 48 -12.63 -10.74 12.32
C ASN A 48 -13.13 -12.17 12.58
N CYS A 49 -12.94 -13.08 11.61
CA CYS A 49 -13.26 -14.50 11.78
C CYS A 49 -12.57 -15.05 13.03
N LYS A 50 -13.33 -15.63 13.96
CA LYS A 50 -12.83 -16.09 15.27
C LYS A 50 -11.79 -17.20 15.15
N ASP A 51 -11.87 -17.98 14.08
CA ASP A 51 -10.98 -19.11 13.82
C ASP A 51 -9.81 -18.74 12.90
N PHE A 52 -9.52 -17.44 12.74
CA PHE A 52 -8.37 -17.00 11.95
C PHE A 52 -7.06 -17.49 12.60
N PRO A 53 -6.17 -18.19 11.85
CA PRO A 53 -4.97 -18.78 12.43
C PRO A 53 -3.99 -17.70 12.90
N VAL A 54 -3.46 -17.87 14.11
CA VAL A 54 -2.51 -16.92 14.74
C VAL A 54 -1.07 -17.42 14.76
N THR A 55 -0.83 -18.65 14.31
CA THR A 55 0.48 -19.31 14.29
C THR A 55 0.88 -19.62 12.86
N TYR A 56 2.09 -19.21 12.46
CA TYR A 56 2.62 -19.44 11.13
C TYR A 56 4.12 -19.74 11.21
N THR A 57 4.61 -20.82 10.63
CA THR A 57 6.04 -21.17 10.69
C THR A 57 6.90 -20.22 9.85
N ASP A 58 6.41 -19.84 8.67
CA ASP A 58 7.21 -19.15 7.64
C ASP A 58 6.62 -17.79 7.21
N ALA A 59 5.66 -17.24 7.96
CA ALA A 59 5.07 -15.95 7.64
C ALA A 59 6.00 -14.78 8.00
N LYS A 60 6.09 -13.82 7.09
CA LYS A 60 6.71 -12.51 7.34
C LYS A 60 5.65 -11.48 7.71
N ILE A 61 5.88 -10.75 8.80
CA ILE A 61 4.87 -9.84 9.38
C ILE A 61 5.44 -8.42 9.39
N PHE A 62 4.72 -7.50 8.75
CA PHE A 62 5.11 -6.11 8.60
C PHE A 62 4.11 -5.16 9.24
N ILE A 63 4.62 -4.12 9.88
CA ILE A 63 3.81 -2.99 10.33
C ILE A 63 3.76 -1.94 9.24
N ILE A 64 2.54 -1.60 8.85
CA ILE A 64 2.23 -0.52 7.92
C ILE A 64 1.64 0.65 8.72
N LYS A 65 2.16 1.84 8.47
CA LYS A 65 1.69 3.10 9.08
C LYS A 65 1.01 3.92 7.98
N SER A 66 -0.18 4.42 8.27
CA SER A 66 -0.85 5.42 7.46
C SER A 66 -0.97 6.72 8.23
N TYR A 67 -0.75 7.84 7.55
CA TYR A 67 -1.02 9.18 8.09
C TYR A 67 -2.48 9.61 7.86
N SER A 68 -3.27 8.78 7.16
CA SER A 68 -4.60 9.13 6.68
C SER A 68 -5.58 7.98 6.90
N LYS A 69 -6.66 8.25 7.66
CA LYS A 69 -7.78 7.31 7.80
C LYS A 69 -8.50 7.10 6.46
N ASP A 70 -8.55 8.12 5.59
CA ASP A 70 -9.12 8.00 4.25
C ASP A 70 -8.39 6.96 3.40
N ASP A 71 -7.08 6.78 3.60
CA ASP A 71 -6.30 5.78 2.85
C ASP A 71 -6.58 4.36 3.36
N VAL A 72 -6.79 4.19 4.67
CA VAL A 72 -7.24 2.91 5.26
C VAL A 72 -8.63 2.54 4.73
N HIS A 73 -9.57 3.48 4.73
CA HIS A 73 -10.91 3.26 4.17
C HIS A 73 -10.85 2.84 2.69
N LYS A 74 -10.10 3.57 1.85
CA LYS A 74 -9.94 3.22 0.43
C LYS A 74 -9.33 1.83 0.27
N SER A 75 -8.34 1.48 1.09
CA SER A 75 -7.72 0.16 1.00
C SER A 75 -8.68 -0.98 1.31
N ILE A 76 -9.50 -0.83 2.35
CA ILE A 76 -10.55 -1.80 2.67
C ILE A 76 -11.55 -1.88 1.51
N ASN A 77 -11.95 -0.74 0.97
CA ASN A 77 -12.94 -0.66 -0.10
C ASN A 77 -12.44 -1.23 -1.46
N TYR A 78 -11.16 -1.11 -1.76
CA TYR A 78 -10.60 -1.47 -3.08
C TYR A 78 -9.62 -2.65 -3.04
N ASN A 79 -9.31 -3.19 -1.86
CA ASN A 79 -8.35 -4.26 -1.66
C ASN A 79 -6.95 -3.95 -2.27
N ILE A 80 -6.53 -2.70 -2.16
CA ILE A 80 -5.22 -2.22 -2.64
C ILE A 80 -4.54 -1.41 -1.54
N TRP A 81 -3.22 -1.57 -1.38
CA TRP A 81 -2.39 -0.70 -0.55
C TRP A 81 -1.24 -0.13 -1.36
N ALA A 82 -0.80 1.08 -1.05
CA ALA A 82 0.37 1.70 -1.63
C ALA A 82 1.23 2.31 -0.54
N ASN A 83 2.54 2.10 -0.59
CA ASN A 83 3.51 2.72 0.31
C ASN A 83 4.43 3.66 -0.48
N THR A 84 5.44 4.22 0.17
CA THR A 84 6.54 4.90 -0.55
C THR A 84 7.22 3.92 -1.52
N PRO A 85 7.84 4.40 -2.62
CA PRO A 85 8.49 3.54 -3.59
C PRO A 85 9.52 2.57 -2.97
N ASN A 86 10.28 3.02 -1.96
CA ASN A 86 11.24 2.18 -1.24
C ASN A 86 10.53 1.18 -0.30
N GLY A 87 9.42 1.58 0.31
CA GLY A 87 8.58 0.69 1.11
C GLY A 87 7.97 -0.45 0.28
N ASN A 88 7.44 -0.15 -0.90
CA ASN A 88 6.93 -1.16 -1.82
C ASN A 88 8.02 -2.14 -2.26
N LYS A 89 9.19 -1.65 -2.66
CA LYS A 89 10.33 -2.52 -3.02
C LYS A 89 10.69 -3.50 -1.89
N LYS A 90 10.68 -3.05 -0.63
CA LYS A 90 10.96 -3.93 0.52
C LYS A 90 9.89 -5.01 0.68
N LEU A 91 8.62 -4.66 0.56
CA LEU A 91 7.50 -5.62 0.70
C LEU A 91 7.46 -6.62 -0.45
N ASP A 92 7.74 -6.18 -1.66
CA ASP A 92 7.81 -7.01 -2.86
C ASP A 92 8.91 -8.08 -2.73
N VAL A 93 10.12 -7.68 -2.34
CA VAL A 93 11.22 -8.63 -2.05
C VAL A 93 10.81 -9.64 -0.97
N ALA A 94 10.22 -9.17 0.14
CA ALA A 94 9.81 -10.06 1.22
C ALA A 94 8.73 -11.06 0.78
N TYR A 95 7.78 -10.62 -0.06
CA TYR A 95 6.71 -11.44 -0.62
C TYR A 95 7.26 -12.52 -1.56
N LEU A 96 8.20 -12.16 -2.45
CA LEU A 96 8.86 -13.10 -3.35
C LEU A 96 9.68 -14.15 -2.58
N GLU A 97 10.47 -13.72 -1.59
CA GLU A 97 11.22 -14.61 -0.72
C GLU A 97 10.31 -15.57 0.06
N ALA A 98 9.16 -15.09 0.55
CA ALA A 98 8.19 -15.94 1.27
C ALA A 98 7.54 -17.00 0.35
N GLN A 99 7.44 -16.74 -0.96
CA GLN A 99 6.98 -17.72 -1.93
C GLN A 99 8.04 -18.75 -2.34
N GLN A 100 9.27 -18.66 -1.79
CA GLN A 100 10.43 -19.46 -2.23
C GLN A 100 10.67 -19.38 -3.75
N LYS A 101 10.20 -18.31 -4.40
CA LYS A 101 10.47 -18.05 -5.81
C LYS A 101 11.86 -17.44 -5.90
N ASN A 102 12.69 -18.02 -6.76
CA ASN A 102 14.05 -17.54 -6.98
C ASN A 102 13.98 -16.08 -7.47
N VAL A 103 14.68 -15.18 -6.77
CA VAL A 103 14.72 -13.75 -7.09
C VAL A 103 15.62 -13.59 -8.32
N GLU A 104 15.09 -13.87 -9.50
CA GLU A 104 15.79 -13.55 -10.74
C GLU A 104 15.96 -12.03 -10.81
N TYR A 105 17.22 -11.59 -10.73
CA TYR A 105 17.68 -10.20 -10.65
C TYR A 105 17.18 -9.27 -11.79
N TRP A 106 16.44 -9.78 -12.77
CA TRP A 106 15.95 -9.06 -13.95
C TRP A 106 14.43 -8.82 -14.00
N GLN A 107 13.65 -9.15 -12.95
CA GLN A 107 12.21 -8.84 -12.97
C GLN A 107 11.95 -7.33 -12.80
N GLN A 108 11.41 -6.73 -13.87
CA GLN A 108 11.00 -5.32 -13.94
C GLN A 108 9.62 -5.05 -13.30
N ASP A 109 8.90 -6.09 -12.88
CA ASP A 109 7.55 -5.98 -12.30
C ASP A 109 7.60 -5.69 -10.78
N LYS A 110 8.36 -4.66 -10.41
CA LYS A 110 8.27 -4.10 -9.06
C LYS A 110 6.90 -3.44 -8.89
N TRP A 111 6.32 -3.50 -7.69
CA TRP A 111 5.08 -2.75 -7.39
C TRP A 111 5.29 -1.23 -7.48
N ILE A 112 5.14 -0.69 -8.69
CA ILE A 112 5.11 0.74 -8.99
C ILE A 112 3.69 1.24 -8.69
N GLY A 113 3.51 1.88 -7.54
CA GLY A 113 2.20 2.38 -7.10
C GLY A 113 1.59 1.52 -5.98
N GLY A 114 0.55 0.74 -6.29
CA GLY A 114 -0.17 -0.08 -5.31
C GLY A 114 -0.01 -1.58 -5.54
N PHE A 115 -0.29 -2.37 -4.51
CA PHE A 115 -0.32 -3.82 -4.53
C PHE A 115 -1.62 -4.34 -3.92
N PRO A 116 -2.14 -5.48 -4.37
CA PRO A 116 -3.38 -6.04 -3.83
C PRO A 116 -3.19 -6.51 -2.39
N VAL A 117 -4.21 -6.30 -1.56
CA VAL A 117 -4.25 -6.74 -0.17
C VAL A 117 -5.59 -7.39 0.14
N LYS A 118 -5.60 -8.31 1.11
CA LYS A 118 -6.84 -8.85 1.68
C LYS A 118 -6.90 -8.49 3.17
N TRP A 119 -7.93 -7.75 3.55
CA TRP A 119 -8.18 -7.43 4.95
C TRP A 119 -8.83 -8.63 5.65
N HIS A 120 -8.18 -9.14 6.70
CA HIS A 120 -8.70 -10.26 7.50
C HIS A 120 -9.29 -9.79 8.83
N ILE A 121 -8.66 -8.81 9.47
CA ILE A 121 -9.05 -8.26 10.77
C ILE A 121 -9.18 -6.75 10.63
N VAL A 122 -10.30 -6.21 11.10
CA VAL A 122 -10.57 -4.76 11.10
C VAL A 122 -11.10 -4.37 12.48
N LYS A 123 -10.19 -3.88 13.33
CA LYS A 123 -10.44 -3.50 14.72
C LYS A 123 -9.54 -2.33 15.11
N ASP A 124 -10.03 -1.49 16.00
CA ASP A 124 -9.19 -0.54 16.71
C ASP A 124 -8.57 -1.22 17.95
N VAL A 125 -7.25 -1.23 18.04
CA VAL A 125 -6.51 -1.80 19.17
C VAL A 125 -5.69 -0.69 19.84
N PRO A 126 -5.91 -0.40 21.13
CA PRO A 126 -5.15 0.64 21.84
C PRO A 126 -3.64 0.33 21.88
N ASN A 127 -2.81 1.32 21.58
CA ASN A 127 -1.34 1.16 21.63
C ASN A 127 -0.82 0.72 23.00
N SER A 128 -1.53 1.00 24.10
CA SER A 128 -1.16 0.54 25.45
C SER A 128 -1.02 -0.98 25.54
N LEU A 129 -1.81 -1.72 24.77
CA LEU A 129 -1.74 -3.18 24.70
C LEU A 129 -0.52 -3.66 23.91
N LEU A 130 0.12 -2.80 23.11
CA LEU A 130 1.25 -3.16 22.25
C LEU A 130 2.60 -2.77 22.86
N LYS A 131 2.61 -1.92 23.90
CA LYS A 131 3.84 -1.36 24.48
C LYS A 131 4.79 -2.40 25.07
N HIS A 132 4.27 -3.53 25.54
CA HIS A 132 5.08 -4.58 26.17
C HIS A 132 5.77 -5.51 25.18
N ILE A 133 5.43 -5.42 23.88
CA ILE A 133 6.15 -6.16 22.84
C ILE A 133 7.43 -5.37 22.52
N THR A 134 8.56 -5.96 22.85
CA THR A 134 9.91 -5.40 22.63
C THR A 134 10.66 -6.24 21.63
N LEU A 135 11.20 -5.57 20.60
CA LEU A 135 11.97 -6.20 19.53
C LEU A 135 13.38 -6.54 20.00
N GLU A 136 13.63 -7.80 20.37
CA GLU A 136 14.95 -8.28 20.84
C GLU A 136 16.03 -8.06 19.76
N ASN A 137 15.64 -8.17 18.49
CA ASN A 137 16.50 -7.96 17.33
C ASN A 137 16.66 -6.48 16.92
N ASN A 138 16.14 -5.52 17.70
CA ASN A 138 16.16 -4.10 17.35
C ASN A 138 16.35 -3.16 18.55
N GLU A 139 17.49 -3.31 19.22
CA GLU A 139 17.92 -2.43 20.33
C GLU A 139 16.89 -2.33 21.47
N ASN A 140 16.02 -3.34 21.65
CA ASN A 140 14.90 -3.32 22.60
C ASN A 140 13.90 -2.17 22.39
N LYS A 141 13.81 -1.61 21.18
CA LYS A 141 12.80 -0.59 20.86
C LYS A 141 11.41 -1.23 20.75
N HIS A 142 10.39 -0.52 21.23
CA HIS A 142 9.00 -0.99 21.19
C HIS A 142 8.54 -1.35 19.78
N VAL A 143 7.69 -2.39 19.66
CA VAL A 143 7.13 -2.88 18.38
C VAL A 143 6.45 -1.79 17.55
N THR A 144 5.99 -0.71 18.19
CA THR A 144 5.39 0.44 17.50
C THR A 144 6.35 1.21 16.60
N ASN A 145 7.66 0.98 16.75
CA ASN A 145 8.73 1.77 16.13
C ASN A 145 9.58 0.99 15.12
N ASN A 146 9.35 -0.32 14.88
CA ASN A 146 10.21 -1.09 13.99
C ASN A 146 9.53 -2.18 13.14
N ARG A 147 10.11 -2.41 11.97
CA ARG A 147 9.61 -3.28 10.87
C ARG A 147 10.35 -4.62 10.86
N ASP A 148 9.54 -5.67 10.80
CA ASP A 148 9.88 -7.06 10.45
C ASP A 148 10.66 -7.82 11.53
N THR A 149 10.06 -8.87 12.11
CA THR A 149 10.70 -9.95 12.90
C THR A 149 9.63 -10.88 13.52
N GLN A 150 10.06 -12.08 13.94
CA GLN A 150 9.30 -13.18 14.56
C GLN A 150 8.24 -12.77 15.61
N GLU A 151 8.40 -11.62 16.26
CA GLU A 151 7.49 -11.07 17.26
C GLU A 151 6.14 -10.58 16.71
N GLY A 152 6.00 -10.48 15.38
CA GLY A 152 4.72 -10.20 14.75
C GLY A 152 3.62 -11.22 15.08
N GLN A 153 3.98 -12.45 15.49
CA GLN A 153 2.99 -13.45 15.92
C GLN A 153 2.32 -13.06 17.24
N GLN A 154 3.08 -12.49 18.19
CA GLN A 154 2.51 -11.99 19.44
C GLN A 154 1.54 -10.84 19.17
N LEU A 155 1.89 -9.97 18.20
CA LEU A 155 0.99 -8.91 17.74
C LEU A 155 -0.34 -9.49 17.24
N LEU A 156 -0.28 -10.50 16.37
CA LEU A 156 -1.48 -11.11 15.81
C LEU A 156 -2.39 -11.73 16.90
N LYS A 157 -1.78 -12.38 17.90
CA LYS A 157 -2.52 -12.91 19.05
C LYS A 157 -3.25 -11.81 19.82
N ILE A 158 -2.59 -10.68 20.11
CA ILE A 158 -3.23 -9.54 20.79
C ILE A 158 -4.40 -8.99 19.97
N PHE A 159 -4.24 -8.86 18.65
CA PHE A 159 -5.31 -8.37 17.77
C PHE A 159 -6.53 -9.31 17.75
N MET A 160 -6.30 -10.62 17.84
CA MET A 160 -7.36 -11.62 17.89
C MET A 160 -8.09 -11.62 19.25
N ASP A 161 -7.34 -11.64 20.34
CA ASP A 161 -7.87 -11.67 21.71
C ASP A 161 -8.57 -10.35 22.10
N HIS A 162 -8.17 -9.23 21.47
CA HIS A 162 -8.78 -7.94 21.75
C HIS A 162 -10.23 -7.87 21.22
N VAL A 163 -11.15 -7.57 22.13
CA VAL A 163 -12.54 -7.21 21.81
C VAL A 163 -12.60 -5.70 21.61
N SER A 164 -12.67 -5.27 20.36
CA SER A 164 -12.89 -3.87 20.05
C SER A 164 -14.38 -3.52 20.11
N LYS A 165 -14.67 -2.30 20.60
CA LYS A 165 -16.01 -1.70 20.58
C LYS A 165 -16.29 -0.86 19.32
N GLN A 166 -15.23 -0.39 18.66
CA GLN A 166 -15.30 0.51 17.52
C GLN A 166 -14.24 0.14 16.48
N CYS A 167 -14.52 0.39 15.22
CA CYS A 167 -13.52 0.36 14.16
C CYS A 167 -13.90 1.27 12.99
N ILE A 168 -13.01 1.41 12.03
CA ILE A 168 -13.24 2.23 10.82
C ILE A 168 -14.51 1.85 10.04
N LEU A 169 -15.01 0.61 10.20
CA LEU A 169 -16.24 0.17 9.53
C LEU A 169 -17.48 0.87 10.10
N ASP A 170 -17.45 1.37 11.34
CA ASP A 170 -18.55 2.14 11.91
C ASP A 170 -18.71 3.51 11.24
N ASP A 171 -17.61 4.08 10.74
CA ASP A 171 -17.56 5.36 10.04
C ASP A 171 -17.48 5.21 8.50
N PHE A 172 -17.74 4.01 7.96
CA PHE A 172 -17.43 3.70 6.55
C PHE A 172 -18.17 4.61 5.55
N GLU A 173 -19.48 4.81 5.75
CA GLU A 173 -20.27 5.68 4.87
C GLU A 173 -19.84 7.15 4.95
N PHE A 174 -19.37 7.62 6.11
CA PHE A 174 -18.81 8.97 6.23
C PHE A 174 -17.60 9.16 5.30
N TYR A 175 -16.68 8.18 5.26
CA TYR A 175 -15.50 8.25 4.40
C TYR A 175 -15.84 8.10 2.92
N LYS A 176 -16.81 7.26 2.58
CA LYS A 176 -17.32 7.11 1.21
C LYS A 176 -17.95 8.40 0.68
N ASP A 177 -18.79 9.05 1.48
CA ASP A 177 -19.39 10.34 1.14
C ASP A 177 -18.34 11.43 1.01
N ARG A 178 -17.37 11.46 1.93
CA ARG A 178 -16.26 12.41 1.86
C ARG A 178 -15.44 12.22 0.58
N GLN A 179 -15.16 10.97 0.19
CA GLN A 179 -14.47 10.66 -1.06
C GLN A 179 -15.24 11.17 -2.27
N LYS A 180 -16.55 10.93 -2.34
CA LYS A 180 -17.42 11.40 -3.42
C LYS A 180 -17.38 12.93 -3.54
N ARG A 181 -17.53 13.66 -2.43
CA ARG A 181 -17.44 15.13 -2.40
C ARG A 181 -16.10 15.66 -2.91
N ILE A 182 -14.99 15.00 -2.56
CA ILE A 182 -13.64 15.41 -3.01
C ILE A 182 -13.50 15.18 -4.52
N GLN A 183 -14.00 14.07 -5.05
CA GLN A 183 -13.95 13.75 -6.48
C GLN A 183 -14.79 14.73 -7.31
N GLU A 184 -16.01 15.03 -6.88
CA GLU A 184 -16.89 15.99 -7.55
C GLU A 184 -16.29 17.40 -7.60
N LYS A 185 -15.58 17.82 -6.55
CA LYS A 185 -14.87 19.09 -6.53
C LYS A 185 -13.72 19.13 -7.53
N LYS A 186 -12.97 18.02 -7.66
CA LYS A 186 -11.87 17.90 -8.64
C LYS A 186 -12.37 17.89 -10.09
N ALA A 187 -13.52 17.27 -10.35
CA ALA A 187 -14.07 17.19 -11.70
C ALA A 187 -14.68 18.52 -12.20
N LYS A 188 -14.92 19.47 -11.30
CA LYS A 188 -15.47 20.81 -11.61
C LYS A 188 -14.37 21.88 -11.76
N GLN A 189 -13.10 21.53 -11.55
CA GLN A 189 -11.93 22.38 -11.74
C GLN A 189 -11.26 22.03 -13.07
#